data_AF-A0A7T7HHJ0-F1
#
_entry.id   AF-A0A7T7HHJ0-F1
#
_cell.length_a   1.000
_cell.length_b   1.000
_cell.length_c   1.000
_cell.angle_alpha   90.00
_cell.angle_beta   90.00
_cell.angle_gamma   90.00
#
_symmetry.space_group_name_H-M   'P 1'
#
loop_
_entity.id
_entity.type
_entity.pdbx_description
1 polymer ?
#
loop_
_entity_poly.entity_id
_entity_poly.type
_entity_poly.pdbx_seq_one_letter_code
_entity_poly.pdbx_strand_id
1 'polypeptide(L)'
;MRGDMTRDDIHALFITAAEVDRRLPDTARPARLKAQSLETVHTREDMNGWGTERLSEERKAFWEGLRDRIGAEQMTAYEKALEMIAICPEESHRRALWAWARAKAGGKPFARWCRSEGISRTAGCNRKDRAVAFLAAQVGGSAAYPTQVDGFDGFTDAPEINDIEPTIATGMRAWNDGDLPREPQPEARSFSWAEKQNKMRRARAEKRAREQATA
;
A
#
# COMPACT_ATOMS: atom_id res chain seq x y z
N MET A 1 -16.36 13.88 23.44
CA MET A 1 -15.01 13.38 23.16
C MET A 1 -15.02 12.80 21.76
N ARG A 2 -14.48 13.51 20.76
CA ARG A 2 -14.18 12.89 19.46
C ARG A 2 -12.94 12.05 19.72
N GLY A 3 -13.07 10.73 19.70
CA GLY A 3 -11.92 9.84 19.76
C GLY A 3 -11.15 10.01 18.46
N ASP A 4 -9.89 10.45 18.55
CA ASP A 4 -9.01 10.55 17.40
C ASP A 4 -8.83 9.14 16.83
N MET A 5 -9.20 8.95 15.57
CA MET A 5 -9.12 7.64 14.92
C MET A 5 -7.65 7.33 14.66
N THR A 6 -7.12 6.33 15.38
CA THR A 6 -5.71 5.98 15.31
C THR A 6 -5.38 5.24 14.01
N ARG A 7 -4.09 5.13 13.69
CA ARG A 7 -3.61 4.36 12.54
C ARG A 7 -4.11 2.91 12.55
N ASP A 8 -4.19 2.30 13.73
CA ASP A 8 -4.63 0.92 13.88
C ASP A 8 -6.15 0.79 13.71
N ASP A 9 -6.92 1.79 14.13
CA ASP A 9 -8.36 1.83 13.85
C ASP A 9 -8.64 1.92 12.35
N ILE A 10 -7.85 2.71 11.62
CA ILE A 10 -7.93 2.80 10.15
C ILE A 10 -7.59 1.43 9.54
N HIS A 11 -6.50 0.80 9.98
CA HIS A 11 -6.15 -0.53 9.51
C HIS A 11 -7.27 -1.55 9.75
N ALA A 12 -7.84 -1.60 10.95
CA ALA A 12 -8.93 -2.50 11.30
C ALA A 12 -10.17 -2.23 10.43
N LEU A 13 -10.57 -0.97 10.28
CA LEU A 13 -11.69 -0.56 9.45
C LEU A 13 -11.56 -1.05 8.01
N PHE A 14 -10.40 -0.85 7.39
CA PHE A 14 -10.16 -1.28 6.01
C PHE A 14 -10.12 -2.82 5.87
N ILE A 15 -9.61 -3.55 6.86
CA ILE A 15 -9.64 -5.02 6.86
C ILE A 15 -11.08 -5.52 6.94
N THR A 16 -11.89 -5.00 7.86
CA THR A 16 -13.31 -5.35 7.98
C THR A 16 -14.07 -5.01 6.70
N ALA A 17 -13.83 -3.83 6.12
CA ALA A 17 -14.42 -3.44 4.84
C ALA A 17 -14.05 -4.41 3.71
N ALA A 18 -12.79 -4.84 3.63
CA ALA A 18 -12.34 -5.79 2.62
C ALA A 18 -12.93 -7.20 2.80
N GLU A 19 -13.25 -7.62 4.02
CA GLU A 19 -13.98 -8.86 4.28
C GLU A 19 -15.42 -8.79 3.76
N VAL A 20 -16.09 -7.65 3.96
CA VAL A 20 -17.43 -7.39 3.44
C VAL A 20 -17.44 -7.35 1.93
N ASP A 21 -16.49 -6.63 1.31
CA ASP A 21 -16.29 -6.54 -0.15
C ASP A 21 -16.20 -7.92 -0.81
N ARG A 22 -15.56 -8.88 -0.14
CA ARG A 22 -15.42 -10.26 -0.63
C ARG A 22 -16.70 -11.08 -0.52
N ARG A 23 -17.53 -10.79 0.48
CA ARG A 23 -18.81 -11.49 0.72
C ARG A 23 -19.92 -10.93 -0.16
N LEU A 24 -19.78 -9.69 -0.63
CA LEU A 24 -20.72 -9.08 -1.55
C LEU A 24 -20.76 -9.87 -2.87
N PRO A 25 -21.96 -10.18 -3.39
CA PRO A 25 -22.08 -10.89 -4.65
C PRO A 25 -21.59 -10.02 -5.81
N ASP A 26 -20.75 -10.57 -6.69
CA ASP A 26 -20.28 -9.91 -7.92
C ASP A 26 -21.37 -9.92 -9.02
N THR A 27 -22.56 -9.45 -8.67
CA THR A 27 -23.78 -9.52 -9.50
C THR A 27 -24.03 -8.22 -10.26
N ALA A 28 -22.98 -7.62 -10.83
CA ALA A 28 -23.13 -6.58 -11.85
C ALA A 28 -23.72 -7.13 -13.17
N ARG A 29 -23.87 -8.46 -13.30
CA ARG A 29 -24.49 -9.11 -14.45
C ARG A 29 -25.99 -9.30 -14.19
N PRO A 30 -26.87 -9.06 -15.18
CA PRO A 30 -28.28 -9.37 -15.05
C PRO A 30 -28.44 -10.84 -14.65
N ALA A 31 -29.30 -11.09 -13.67
CA ALA A 31 -29.58 -12.43 -13.19
C ALA A 31 -29.89 -13.32 -14.39
N ARG A 32 -29.13 -14.42 -14.56
CA ARG A 32 -29.41 -15.40 -15.62
C ARG A 32 -30.88 -15.79 -15.49
N LEU A 33 -31.64 -15.67 -16.57
CA LEU A 33 -33.01 -16.16 -16.60
C LEU A 33 -33.01 -17.60 -16.10
N LYS A 34 -33.55 -17.82 -14.90
CA LYS A 34 -33.85 -19.16 -14.42
C LYS A 34 -35.06 -19.65 -15.21
N ALA A 35 -35.13 -20.97 -15.41
CA ALA A 35 -36.32 -21.59 -15.98
C ALA A 35 -37.56 -21.09 -15.20
N GLN A 36 -38.57 -20.62 -15.91
CA GLN A 36 -39.83 -20.23 -15.30
C GLN A 36 -40.45 -21.49 -14.70
N SER A 37 -40.82 -21.43 -13.41
CA SER A 37 -41.59 -22.48 -12.78
C SER A 37 -42.97 -22.49 -13.44
N LEU A 38 -43.29 -23.54 -14.19
CA LEU A 38 -44.67 -23.79 -14.59
C LEU A 38 -45.51 -24.03 -13.33
N GLU A 39 -46.78 -23.62 -13.37
CA GLU A 39 -47.75 -23.91 -12.32
C GLU A 39 -48.07 -25.42 -12.34
N THR A 40 -47.34 -26.17 -11.52
CA THR A 40 -47.64 -27.59 -11.28
C THR A 40 -48.74 -27.66 -10.22
N VAL A 41 -49.91 -28.18 -10.59
CA VAL A 41 -51.00 -28.40 -9.63
C VAL A 41 -50.72 -29.70 -8.88
N HIS A 42 -50.34 -29.57 -7.61
CA HIS A 42 -50.08 -30.71 -6.74
C HIS A 42 -51.37 -31.21 -6.09
N THR A 43 -51.56 -32.53 -6.05
CA THR A 43 -52.72 -33.16 -5.39
C THR A 43 -52.49 -33.23 -3.89
N ARG A 44 -53.57 -33.39 -3.11
CA ARG A 44 -53.50 -33.49 -1.64
C ARG A 44 -52.69 -34.70 -1.17
N GLU A 45 -52.66 -35.76 -1.96
CA GLU A 45 -51.85 -36.96 -1.73
C GLU A 45 -50.36 -36.71 -2.02
N ASP A 46 -50.05 -35.93 -3.06
CA ASP A 46 -48.68 -35.52 -3.41
C ASP A 46 -48.05 -34.63 -2.32
N MET A 47 -48.84 -33.74 -1.72
CA MET A 47 -48.39 -32.87 -0.61
C MET A 47 -48.17 -33.63 0.72
N ASN A 48 -48.70 -34.84 0.86
CA ASN A 48 -48.63 -35.63 2.10
C ASN A 48 -47.26 -36.32 2.21
N GLY A 49 -46.26 -35.57 2.66
CA GLY A 49 -44.88 -36.06 2.85
C GLY A 49 -43.81 -34.98 2.74
N TRP A 50 -44.18 -33.75 2.36
CA TRP A 50 -43.24 -32.71 1.95
C TRP A 50 -42.48 -31.97 3.06
N GLY A 51 -42.64 -32.29 4.35
CA GLY A 51 -42.41 -31.23 5.35
C GLY A 51 -41.84 -31.53 6.73
N THR A 52 -41.42 -32.74 7.09
CA THR A 52 -40.88 -32.95 8.45
C THR A 52 -39.36 -32.90 8.50
N GLU A 53 -38.67 -33.70 7.69
CA GLU A 53 -37.21 -33.84 7.79
C GLU A 53 -36.46 -32.80 6.94
N ARG A 54 -36.83 -32.65 5.66
CA ARG A 54 -36.27 -31.64 4.74
C ARG A 54 -36.42 -30.21 5.26
N LEU A 55 -37.57 -29.92 5.88
CA LEU A 55 -37.89 -28.61 6.46
C LEU A 55 -37.05 -28.33 7.72
N SER A 56 -36.60 -29.36 8.43
CA SER A 56 -35.70 -29.23 9.58
C SER A 56 -34.27 -28.89 9.15
N GLU A 57 -33.79 -29.51 8.07
CA GLU A 57 -32.48 -29.23 7.48
C GLU A 57 -32.45 -27.86 6.83
N GLU A 58 -33.48 -27.50 6.05
CA GLU A 58 -33.62 -26.16 5.46
C GLU A 58 -33.70 -25.08 6.54
N ARG A 59 -34.38 -25.33 7.68
CA ARG A 59 -34.38 -24.40 8.83
C ARG A 59 -33.01 -24.27 9.47
N LYS A 60 -32.31 -25.38 9.72
CA LYS A 60 -30.94 -25.35 10.26
C LYS A 60 -30.02 -24.57 9.31
N ALA A 61 -30.06 -24.87 8.01
CA ALA A 61 -29.28 -24.18 6.99
C ALA A 61 -29.64 -22.68 6.90
N PHE A 62 -30.93 -22.33 7.05
CA PHE A 62 -31.36 -20.93 7.11
C PHE A 62 -30.76 -20.19 8.32
N TRP A 63 -30.78 -20.79 9.50
CA TRP A 63 -30.23 -20.19 10.73
C TRP A 63 -28.71 -20.18 10.77
N GLU A 64 -28.04 -21.20 10.23
CA GLU A 64 -26.59 -21.23 10.04
C GLU A 64 -26.17 -20.16 9.03
N GLY A 65 -26.85 -20.08 7.89
CA GLY A 65 -26.62 -19.05 6.89
C GLY A 65 -26.96 -17.64 7.35
N LEU A 66 -27.80 -17.47 8.39
CA LEU A 66 -28.08 -16.17 8.99
C LEU A 66 -26.84 -15.57 9.68
N ARG A 67 -25.97 -16.41 10.25
CA ARG A 67 -24.70 -15.97 10.86
C ARG A 67 -23.67 -15.56 9.82
N ASP A 68 -23.76 -16.10 8.62
CA ASP A 68 -22.88 -15.77 7.49
C ASP A 68 -23.33 -14.50 6.74
N ARG A 69 -24.52 -13.95 7.05
CA ARG A 69 -24.99 -12.70 6.44
C ARG A 69 -24.15 -11.52 6.91
N ILE A 70 -23.94 -10.59 5.98
CA ILE A 70 -23.31 -9.30 6.27
C ILE A 70 -24.23 -8.53 7.23
N GLY A 71 -23.71 -8.19 8.41
CA GLY A 71 -24.43 -7.39 9.40
C GLY A 71 -24.51 -5.91 9.03
N ALA A 72 -25.46 -5.18 9.61
CA ALA A 72 -25.59 -3.73 9.38
C ALA A 72 -24.34 -2.96 9.81
N GLU A 73 -23.72 -3.34 10.94
CA GLU A 73 -22.47 -2.73 11.43
C GLU A 73 -21.28 -2.95 10.48
N GLN A 74 -21.25 -4.10 9.82
CA GLN A 74 -20.22 -4.41 8.83
C GLN A 74 -20.42 -3.58 7.56
N MET A 75 -21.68 -3.37 7.15
CA MET A 75 -22.01 -2.52 6.01
C MET A 75 -21.68 -1.05 6.28
N THR A 76 -22.00 -0.52 7.46
CA THR A 76 -21.65 0.86 7.82
C THR A 76 -20.13 1.06 7.91
N ALA A 77 -19.40 0.06 8.42
CA ALA A 77 -17.94 0.05 8.38
C ALA A 77 -17.38 0.07 6.94
N TYR A 78 -17.99 -0.70 6.03
CA TYR A 78 -17.64 -0.72 4.62
C TYR A 78 -17.90 0.64 3.93
N GLU A 79 -19.08 1.23 4.13
CA GLU A 79 -19.44 2.54 3.58
C GLU A 79 -18.49 3.63 4.09
N LYS A 80 -18.20 3.64 5.39
CA LYS A 80 -17.22 4.57 5.99
C LYS A 80 -15.83 4.42 5.36
N ALA A 81 -15.38 3.21 5.08
CA ALA A 81 -14.10 2.98 4.41
C ALA A 81 -14.10 3.52 2.97
N LEU A 82 -15.22 3.40 2.23
CA LEU A 82 -15.39 3.97 0.89
C LEU A 82 -15.39 5.51 0.89
N GLU A 83 -16.06 6.13 1.85
CA GLU A 83 -16.03 7.58 2.02
C GLU A 83 -14.61 8.07 2.32
N MET A 84 -13.91 7.38 3.23
CA MET A 84 -12.54 7.73 3.59
C MET A 84 -11.58 7.60 2.41
N ILE A 85 -11.63 6.48 1.69
CA ILE A 85 -10.72 6.28 0.56
C ILE A 85 -10.97 7.29 -0.56
N ALA A 86 -12.20 7.79 -0.72
CA ALA A 86 -12.51 8.83 -1.70
C ALA A 86 -11.78 10.16 -1.41
N ILE A 87 -11.48 10.46 -0.15
CA ILE A 87 -10.77 11.69 0.26
C ILE A 87 -9.27 11.62 -0.10
N CYS A 88 -8.70 10.42 -0.20
CA CYS A 88 -7.29 10.26 -0.53
C CYS A 88 -7.03 10.70 -2.00
N PRO A 89 -6.13 11.68 -2.25
CA PRO A 89 -5.98 12.29 -3.57
C PRO A 89 -5.29 11.35 -4.57
N GLU A 90 -4.30 10.59 -4.12
CA GLU A 90 -3.50 9.74 -4.99
C GLU A 90 -4.13 8.36 -5.21
N GLU A 91 -4.44 8.03 -6.47
CA GLU A 91 -5.00 6.73 -6.83
C GLU A 91 -4.06 5.56 -6.51
N SER A 92 -2.75 5.75 -6.68
CA SER A 92 -1.74 4.73 -6.38
C SER A 92 -1.76 4.32 -4.90
N HIS A 93 -1.93 5.30 -4.00
CA HIS A 93 -2.03 5.13 -2.55
C HIS A 93 -3.34 4.43 -2.16
N ARG A 94 -4.46 4.86 -2.76
CA ARG A 94 -5.77 4.21 -2.58
C ARG A 94 -5.73 2.73 -2.94
N ARG A 95 -5.22 2.43 -4.14
CA ARG A 95 -5.14 1.05 -4.66
C ARG A 95 -4.21 0.19 -3.80
N ALA A 96 -3.08 0.73 -3.33
CA ALA A 96 -2.17 0.03 -2.43
C ALA A 96 -2.82 -0.29 -1.07
N LEU A 97 -3.56 0.66 -0.48
CA LEU A 97 -4.28 0.44 0.77
C LEU A 97 -5.35 -0.64 0.63
N TRP A 98 -6.18 -0.55 -0.41
CA TRP A 98 -7.24 -1.53 -0.65
C TRP A 98 -6.70 -2.93 -0.97
N ALA A 99 -5.62 -3.01 -1.77
CA ALA A 99 -4.97 -4.27 -2.08
C ALA A 99 -4.34 -4.93 -0.85
N TRP A 100 -3.75 -4.15 0.05
CA TRP A 100 -3.24 -4.65 1.32
C TRP A 100 -4.38 -5.17 2.22
N ALA A 101 -5.47 -4.42 2.33
CA ALA A 101 -6.63 -4.82 3.13
C ALA A 101 -7.25 -6.13 2.60
N ARG A 102 -7.44 -6.22 1.28
CA ARG A 102 -7.88 -7.47 0.62
C ARG A 102 -6.94 -8.64 0.86
N ALA A 103 -5.63 -8.41 0.92
CA ALA A 103 -4.67 -9.47 1.24
C ALA A 103 -4.80 -9.95 2.70
N LYS A 104 -5.19 -9.08 3.63
CA LYS A 104 -5.45 -9.44 5.04
C LYS A 104 -6.77 -10.17 5.23
N ALA A 105 -7.79 -9.82 4.46
CA ALA A 105 -9.10 -10.48 4.43
C ALA A 105 -9.11 -11.87 3.73
N GLY A 106 -7.93 -12.43 3.38
CA GLY A 106 -7.80 -13.73 2.73
C GLY A 106 -7.95 -13.71 1.20
N GLY A 107 -7.80 -12.55 0.57
CA GLY A 107 -7.77 -12.39 -0.89
C GLY A 107 -6.39 -12.63 -1.52
N LYS A 108 -6.16 -12.01 -2.69
CA LYS A 108 -4.87 -12.09 -3.40
C LYS A 108 -3.72 -11.59 -2.49
N PRO A 109 -2.62 -12.36 -2.31
CA PRO A 109 -1.50 -11.92 -1.47
C PRO A 109 -0.91 -10.59 -1.96
N PHE A 110 -0.61 -9.69 -1.02
CA PHE A 110 -0.14 -8.32 -1.34
C PHE A 110 1.10 -8.33 -2.25
N ALA A 111 2.08 -9.21 -1.99
CA ALA A 111 3.27 -9.34 -2.84
C ALA A 111 2.95 -9.78 -4.29
N ARG A 112 1.87 -10.55 -4.50
CA ARG A 112 1.39 -10.91 -5.84
C ARG A 112 0.69 -9.72 -6.49
N TRP A 113 0.00 -8.88 -5.72
CA TRP A 113 -0.57 -7.62 -6.22
C TRP A 113 0.53 -6.63 -6.63
N CYS A 114 1.54 -6.41 -5.79
CA CYS A 114 2.70 -5.58 -6.13
C CYS A 114 3.35 -6.00 -7.45
N ARG A 115 3.54 -7.31 -7.66
CA ARG A 115 4.08 -7.84 -8.93
C ARG A 115 3.17 -7.58 -10.13
N SER A 116 1.85 -7.72 -9.99
CA SER A 116 0.93 -7.40 -11.10
C SER A 116 0.89 -5.90 -11.42
N GLU A 117 1.18 -5.06 -10.43
CA GLU A 117 1.25 -3.61 -10.59
C GLU A 117 2.66 -3.12 -11.00
N GLY A 118 3.63 -4.04 -11.14
CA GLY A 118 5.01 -3.69 -11.49
C GLY A 118 5.80 -2.95 -10.40
N ILE A 119 5.35 -2.98 -9.14
CA ILE A 119 5.98 -2.24 -8.03
C ILE A 119 6.70 -3.18 -7.06
N SER A 120 7.76 -2.67 -6.42
CA SER A 120 8.42 -3.41 -5.34
C SER A 120 7.51 -3.51 -4.11
N ARG A 121 7.74 -4.52 -3.26
CA ARG A 121 6.98 -4.69 -2.02
C ARG A 121 7.15 -3.48 -1.08
N THR A 122 8.37 -2.97 -0.96
CA THR A 122 8.69 -1.80 -0.14
C THR A 122 7.94 -0.56 -0.64
N ALA A 123 7.93 -0.33 -1.95
CA ALA A 123 7.17 0.78 -2.53
C ALA A 123 5.66 0.64 -2.24
N GLY A 124 5.10 -0.57 -2.37
CA GLY A 124 3.71 -0.85 -2.01
C GLY A 124 3.39 -0.59 -0.53
N CYS A 125 4.27 -1.01 0.38
CA CYS A 125 4.13 -0.74 1.82
C CYS A 125 4.17 0.76 2.10
N ASN A 126 5.12 1.49 1.52
CA ASN A 126 5.26 2.94 1.69
C ASN A 126 4.02 3.68 1.18
N ARG A 127 3.49 3.28 0.01
CA ARG A 127 2.26 3.84 -0.58
C ARG A 127 1.05 3.64 0.34
N LYS A 128 0.89 2.44 0.90
CA LYS A 128 -0.15 2.15 1.90
C LYS A 128 0.03 3.01 3.15
N ASP A 129 1.24 3.09 3.68
CA ASP A 129 1.51 3.81 4.93
C ASP A 129 1.30 5.32 4.78
N ARG A 130 1.62 5.88 3.61
CA ARG A 130 1.28 7.26 3.24
C ARG A 130 -0.23 7.48 3.15
N ALA A 131 -0.98 6.55 2.55
CA ALA A 131 -2.43 6.62 2.51
C ALA A 131 -3.02 6.68 3.92
N VAL A 132 -2.55 5.80 4.82
CA VAL A 132 -3.04 5.73 6.20
C VAL A 132 -2.63 6.97 7.00
N ALA A 133 -1.41 7.46 6.83
CA ALA A 133 -0.96 8.70 7.47
C ALA A 133 -1.80 9.92 7.02
N PHE A 134 -2.10 10.01 5.72
CA PHE A 134 -2.96 11.05 5.17
C PHE A 134 -4.38 10.98 5.76
N LEU A 135 -4.98 9.80 5.80
CA LEU A 135 -6.32 9.61 6.37
C LEU A 135 -6.37 9.89 7.87
N ALA A 136 -5.34 9.48 8.63
CA ALA A 136 -5.21 9.80 10.04
C ALA A 136 -5.13 11.32 10.26
N ALA A 137 -4.33 12.02 9.46
CA ALA A 137 -4.22 13.47 9.52
C ALA A 137 -5.55 14.17 9.19
N GLN A 138 -6.28 13.68 8.19
CA GLN A 138 -7.56 14.27 7.76
C GLN A 138 -8.68 14.07 8.79
N VAL A 139 -8.72 12.91 9.46
CA VAL A 139 -9.74 12.59 10.47
C VAL A 139 -9.41 13.22 11.82
N GLY A 140 -8.14 13.26 12.20
CA GLY A 140 -7.68 13.91 13.43
C GLY A 140 -7.55 15.44 13.33
N GLY A 141 -7.44 15.98 12.12
CA GLY A 141 -7.15 17.39 11.87
C GLY A 141 -8.09 18.02 10.85
N SER A 142 -9.25 18.51 11.30
CA SER A 142 -9.96 19.58 10.59
C SER A 142 -9.79 20.90 11.35
N ALA A 143 -8.61 21.50 11.18
CA ALA A 143 -8.34 22.92 11.38
C ALA A 143 -6.98 23.25 10.72
N ALA A 144 -7.03 23.78 9.49
CA ALA A 144 -5.94 24.47 8.80
C ALA A 144 -4.65 23.69 8.50
N TYR A 145 -4.45 23.23 7.24
CA TYR A 145 -3.24 23.49 6.42
C TYR A 145 -3.49 22.98 4.98
N PRO A 146 -2.95 23.66 3.94
CA PRO A 146 -3.20 23.32 2.55
C PRO A 146 -2.40 22.10 2.10
N THR A 147 -3.05 21.29 1.27
CA THR A 147 -2.52 20.19 0.47
C THR A 147 -1.38 20.63 -0.44
N GLN A 148 -0.15 20.58 0.06
CA GLN A 148 1.05 20.44 -0.78
C GLN A 148 1.85 19.24 -0.27
N VAL A 149 1.55 18.07 -0.83
CA VAL A 149 2.57 17.02 -0.93
C VAL A 149 2.98 17.03 -2.39
N ASP A 150 3.91 17.94 -2.71
CA ASP A 150 4.59 17.95 -3.99
C ASP A 150 5.25 16.59 -4.21
N GLY A 151 5.13 16.10 -5.44
CA GLY A 151 5.42 14.74 -5.83
C GLY A 151 6.80 14.24 -5.39
N PHE A 152 6.81 13.02 -4.85
CA PHE A 152 8.01 12.18 -4.91
C PHE A 152 7.59 10.73 -5.17
N ASP A 153 7.50 10.41 -6.46
CA ASP A 153 7.37 9.04 -6.96
C ASP A 153 8.73 8.34 -6.82
N GLY A 154 8.74 7.23 -6.07
CA GLY A 154 9.70 6.13 -6.19
C GLY A 154 11.21 6.42 -6.23
N PHE A 155 11.87 6.05 -5.12
CA PHE A 155 13.30 5.71 -4.93
C PHE A 155 14.31 6.84 -4.68
N THR A 156 14.72 6.97 -3.41
CA THR A 156 15.96 6.40 -2.84
C THR A 156 15.74 6.31 -1.32
N ASP A 157 16.08 5.19 -0.68
CA ASP A 157 16.51 5.29 0.72
C ASP A 157 17.64 6.32 0.71
N ALA A 158 17.47 7.45 1.39
CA ALA A 158 18.58 8.39 1.51
C ALA A 158 19.76 7.59 2.06
N PRO A 159 20.97 7.69 1.48
CA PRO A 159 22.12 7.08 2.11
C PRO A 159 22.18 7.61 3.53
N GLU A 160 22.14 6.70 4.52
CA GLU A 160 22.42 7.05 5.91
C GLU A 160 23.90 7.47 5.96
N ILE A 161 24.14 8.74 5.71
CA ILE A 161 25.43 9.37 5.87
C ILE A 161 25.54 9.72 7.36
N ASN A 162 25.80 8.71 8.19
CA ASN A 162 26.06 8.89 9.63
C ASN A 162 27.50 9.38 9.90
N ASP A 163 28.30 9.49 8.85
CA ASP A 163 29.74 9.75 8.85
C ASP A 163 30.13 11.11 8.24
N ILE A 164 29.15 11.91 7.80
CA ILE A 164 29.36 13.33 7.47
C ILE A 164 28.61 14.15 8.49
N GLU A 165 29.34 14.70 9.45
CA GLU A 165 28.80 15.76 10.30
C GLU A 165 28.30 16.91 9.42
N PRO A 166 27.08 17.45 9.64
CA PRO A 166 26.62 18.61 8.91
C PRO A 166 27.55 19.79 9.22
N THR A 167 28.44 20.13 8.28
CA THR A 167 29.36 21.29 8.34
C THR A 167 28.61 22.64 8.30
N ILE A 168 27.29 22.64 8.48
CA ILE A 168 26.42 23.82 8.42
C ILE A 168 26.42 24.59 9.75
N ALA A 169 27.01 24.05 10.82
CA ALA A 169 27.14 24.75 12.10
C ALA A 169 28.33 25.71 12.21
N THR A 170 29.23 25.76 11.21
CA THR A 170 30.43 26.61 11.27
C THR A 170 30.53 27.50 10.04
N GLY A 171 29.75 28.58 10.01
CA GLY A 171 30.18 29.89 9.51
C GLY A 171 30.76 30.02 8.10
N MET A 172 30.53 29.09 7.16
CA MET A 172 30.99 29.25 5.78
C MET A 172 30.02 30.19 5.05
N ARG A 173 30.31 31.49 5.12
CA ARG A 173 29.61 32.52 4.34
C ARG A 173 30.04 32.37 2.87
N ALA A 174 29.05 32.41 1.98
CA ALA A 174 29.09 32.63 0.53
C ALA A 174 30.24 31.98 -0.28
N TRP A 175 29.87 31.39 -1.43
CA TRP A 175 30.76 30.95 -2.53
C TRP A 175 31.66 32.06 -3.14
N ASN A 176 31.80 33.21 -2.48
CA ASN A 176 32.49 34.40 -2.96
C ASN A 176 33.19 35.20 -1.84
N ASP A 177 33.52 34.57 -0.70
CA ASP A 177 34.42 35.18 0.28
C ASP A 177 35.84 35.19 -0.29
N GLY A 178 36.17 36.32 -0.94
CA GLY A 178 37.46 37.03 -1.08
C GLY A 178 38.79 36.30 -1.38
N ASP A 179 38.97 35.06 -0.95
CA ASP A 179 40.27 34.39 -0.86
C ASP A 179 40.53 33.37 -1.98
N LEU A 180 39.62 33.24 -2.95
CA LEU A 180 39.87 32.42 -4.14
C LEU A 180 40.72 33.23 -5.15
N PRO A 181 41.85 32.68 -5.64
CA PRO A 181 42.66 33.34 -6.65
C PRO A 181 41.81 33.61 -7.90
N ARG A 182 41.63 34.89 -8.24
CA ARG A 182 40.90 35.32 -9.45
C ARG A 182 41.62 34.94 -10.75
N GLU A 183 42.90 34.59 -10.68
CA GLU A 183 43.71 34.22 -11.85
C GLU A 183 43.86 32.69 -11.96
N PRO A 184 43.78 32.12 -13.17
CA PRO A 184 43.94 30.69 -13.37
C PRO A 184 45.37 30.26 -13.02
N GLN A 185 45.53 29.64 -11.86
CA GLN A 185 46.78 29.06 -11.38
C GLN A 185 47.25 27.95 -12.35
N PRO A 186 48.38 28.12 -13.05
CA PRO A 186 48.86 27.12 -14.02
C PRO A 186 49.26 25.80 -13.34
N GLU A 187 49.68 25.84 -12.08
CA GLU A 187 50.06 24.65 -11.29
C GLU A 187 48.86 23.74 -10.95
N ALA A 188 47.67 24.33 -10.80
CA ALA A 188 46.41 23.60 -10.57
C ALA A 188 45.95 22.82 -11.82
N ARG A 189 46.58 23.04 -12.98
CA ARG A 189 46.36 22.27 -14.21
C ARG A 189 47.22 21.00 -14.29
N SER A 190 48.04 20.73 -13.27
CA SER A 190 48.87 19.52 -13.26
C SER A 190 48.01 18.28 -12.95
N PHE A 191 47.90 17.37 -13.92
CA PHE A 191 47.18 16.09 -13.77
C PHE A 191 47.95 15.04 -12.96
N SER A 192 49.05 15.43 -12.29
CA SER A 192 49.92 14.54 -11.53
C SER A 192 49.18 13.76 -10.43
N TRP A 193 48.18 14.39 -9.80
CA TRP A 193 47.31 13.73 -8.83
C TRP A 193 46.41 12.66 -9.47
N ALA A 194 45.83 12.96 -10.64
CA ALA A 194 45.01 12.03 -11.38
C ALA A 194 45.82 10.83 -11.88
N GLU A 195 47.05 11.05 -12.33
CA GLU A 195 48.01 10.00 -12.70
C GLU A 195 48.36 9.10 -11.50
N LYS A 196 48.63 9.71 -10.33
CA LYS A 196 48.90 8.97 -9.09
C LYS A 196 47.73 8.10 -8.67
N GLN A 197 46.49 8.61 -8.76
CA GLN A 197 45.28 7.84 -8.47
C GLN A 197 45.06 6.70 -9.49
N ASN A 198 45.30 6.95 -10.77
CA ASN A 198 45.15 5.92 -11.80
C ASN A 198 46.16 4.77 -11.61
N LYS A 199 47.41 5.11 -11.22
CA LYS A 199 48.43 4.11 -10.85
C LYS A 199 48.00 3.27 -9.64
N MET A 200 47.40 3.89 -8.63
CA MET A 200 46.87 3.18 -7.45
C MET A 200 45.68 2.27 -7.81
N ARG A 201 44.78 2.70 -8.72
CA ARG A 201 43.69 1.84 -9.23
C ARG A 201 44.21 0.63 -9.99
N ARG A 202 45.23 0.82 -10.84
CA ARG A 202 45.87 -0.28 -11.57
C ARG A 202 46.52 -1.28 -10.62
N ALA A 203 47.26 -0.82 -9.63
CA ALA A 203 47.86 -1.69 -8.61
C ALA A 203 46.81 -2.50 -7.83
N ARG A 204 45.67 -1.89 -7.48
CA ARG A 204 44.55 -2.59 -6.82
C ARG A 204 43.86 -3.59 -7.74
N ALA A 205 43.74 -3.30 -9.04
CA ALA A 205 43.17 -4.23 -10.02
C ALA A 205 44.10 -5.44 -10.24
N GLU A 206 45.41 -5.21 -10.36
CA GLU A 206 46.41 -6.27 -10.47
C GLU A 206 46.46 -7.15 -9.21
N LYS A 207 46.34 -6.56 -8.02
CA LYS A 207 46.25 -7.32 -6.76
C LYS A 207 45.00 -8.22 -6.72
N ARG A 208 43.82 -7.67 -7.08
CA ARG A 208 42.56 -8.44 -7.16
C ARG A 208 42.64 -9.56 -8.20
N ALA A 209 43.26 -9.31 -9.36
CA ALA A 209 43.44 -10.32 -10.39
C ALA A 209 44.38 -11.45 -9.94
N ARG A 210 45.44 -11.13 -9.18
CA ARG A 210 46.32 -12.15 -8.58
C ARG A 210 45.59 -12.99 -7.54
N GLU A 211 44.83 -12.35 -6.64
CA GLU A 211 44.03 -13.04 -5.62
C GLU A 211 42.99 -13.97 -6.26
N GLN A 212 42.35 -13.56 -7.36
CA GLN A 212 41.40 -14.38 -8.13
C GLN A 212 42.06 -15.53 -8.92
N ALA A 213 43.33 -15.40 -9.30
CA ALA A 213 44.07 -16.45 -10.00
C ALA A 213 44.67 -17.50 -9.04
N THR A 214 44.79 -17.18 -7.76
CA THR A 214 45.26 -18.08 -6.69
C THR A 214 44.14 -18.77 -5.91
N ALA A 215 42.88 -18.48 -6.23
CA ALA A 215 41.68 -19.16 -5.71
C ALA A 215 41.17 -20.18 -6.73
#